data_AF-A0A972EKV9-F1
#
_entry.id   AF-A0A972EKV9-F1
#
_cell.length_a   1.000
_cell.length_b   1.000
_cell.length_c   1.000
_cell.angle_alpha   90.00
_cell.angle_beta   90.00
_cell.angle_gamma   90.00
#
_symmetry.space_group_name_H-M   'P 1'
#
loop_
_entity.id
_entity.type
_entity.pdbx_description
1 polymer ?
#
loop_
_entity_poly.entity_id
_entity_poly.type
_entity_poly.pdbx_seq_one_letter_code
_entity_poly.pdbx_strand_id
1 'polypeptide(L)'
;MSKTNFPDIKMHSKNRIALTREDKVLNALIMVIMMLVFIFTVYPFYYVLVMSFNDGYDAMAGGIYLWPRKFSFENYSEFLTDQKWITAIFISVSRTLVGT
;
A
#
# COMPACT_ATOMS: atom_id res chain seq x y z
N MET A 1 -11.07 36.08 50.18
CA MET A 1 -11.06 36.09 48.70
C MET A 1 -9.62 35.94 48.22
N SER A 2 -9.19 34.69 47.93
CA SER A 2 -7.86 34.39 47.40
C SER A 2 -7.87 34.55 45.89
N LYS A 3 -7.05 35.44 45.34
CA LYS A 3 -6.77 35.50 43.90
C LYS A 3 -5.58 34.58 43.64
N THR A 4 -5.85 33.39 43.09
CA THR A 4 -4.80 32.51 42.56
C THR A 4 -4.30 33.09 41.25
N ASN A 5 -3.09 33.66 41.27
CA ASN A 5 -2.36 34.08 40.07
C ASN A 5 -1.82 32.83 39.37
N PHE A 6 -2.53 32.37 38.34
CA PHE A 6 -1.97 31.39 37.41
C PHE A 6 -1.05 32.12 36.41
N PRO A 7 0.17 31.64 36.15
CA PRO A 7 1.04 32.23 35.15
C PRO A 7 0.49 31.98 33.74
N ASP A 8 0.35 33.03 32.94
CA ASP A 8 -0.02 32.93 31.53
C ASP A 8 1.04 32.13 30.77
N ILE A 9 0.69 30.89 30.40
CA ILE A 9 1.52 30.04 29.54
C ILE A 9 1.54 30.70 28.16
N LYS A 10 2.65 31.35 27.82
CA LYS A 10 2.89 31.88 26.47
C LYS A 10 2.97 30.70 25.49
N MET A 11 1.87 30.45 24.78
CA MET A 11 1.89 29.49 23.67
C MET A 11 2.86 30.01 22.61
N HIS A 12 3.89 29.20 22.31
CA HIS A 12 4.89 29.55 21.31
C HIS A 12 4.20 29.69 19.94
N SER A 13 4.15 30.91 19.43
CA SER A 13 3.56 31.24 18.13
C SER A 13 4.17 30.35 17.03
N LYS A 14 3.30 29.69 16.28
CA LYS A 14 3.66 28.77 15.19
C LYS A 14 4.35 29.58 14.08
N ASN A 15 5.68 29.49 13.98
CA ASN A 15 6.44 30.09 12.88
C ASN A 15 5.97 29.50 11.55
N ARG A 16 5.25 30.29 10.74
CA ARG A 16 4.95 29.95 9.35
C ARG A 16 6.11 30.46 8.50
N ILE A 17 7.05 29.56 8.17
CA ILE A 17 8.11 29.88 7.22
C ILE A 17 7.44 30.11 5.86
N ALA A 18 7.61 31.30 5.30
CA ALA A 18 7.13 31.60 3.96
C ALA A 18 7.97 30.82 2.95
N LEU A 19 7.32 29.99 2.14
CA LEU A 19 8.00 29.18 1.12
C LEU A 19 8.63 30.10 0.06
N THR A 20 9.94 30.00 -0.09
CA THR A 20 10.65 30.69 -1.17
C THR A 20 10.26 30.09 -2.53
N ARG A 21 10.57 30.79 -3.63
CA ARG A 21 10.28 30.27 -4.98
C ARG A 21 11.04 28.97 -5.25
N GLU A 22 12.26 28.87 -4.75
CA GLU A 22 13.10 27.69 -4.83
C GLU A 22 12.47 26.51 -4.08
N ASP A 23 12.00 26.75 -2.85
CA ASP A 23 11.29 25.71 -2.06
C ASP A 23 10.07 25.17 -2.80
N LYS A 24 9.30 26.03 -3.47
CA LYS A 24 8.11 25.60 -4.23
C LYS A 24 8.48 24.70 -5.41
N VAL A 25 9.55 25.04 -6.15
CA VAL A 25 10.02 24.25 -7.29
C VAL A 25 10.56 22.90 -6.83
N LEU A 26 11.39 22.89 -5.78
CA LEU A 26 11.93 21.66 -5.22
C LEU A 26 10.84 20.74 -4.67
N ASN A 27 9.88 21.29 -3.93
CA ASN A 27 8.74 20.52 -3.42
C ASN A 27 7.90 19.92 -4.55
N ALA A 28 7.65 20.68 -5.63
CA ALA A 28 6.93 20.16 -6.79
C ALA A 28 7.70 19.02 -7.47
N LEU A 29 9.01 19.16 -7.65
CA LEU A 29 9.87 18.12 -8.23
C LEU A 29 9.86 16.85 -7.36
N ILE A 30 10.06 16.99 -6.05
CA ILE A 30 10.03 15.87 -5.10
C ILE A 30 8.67 15.19 -5.16
N MET A 31 7.58 15.95 -5.17
CA MET A 31 6.23 15.40 -5.26
C MET A 31 6.03 14.58 -6.54
N VAL A 32 6.49 15.08 -7.69
CA VAL A 32 6.42 14.33 -8.96
C VAL A 32 7.23 13.03 -8.88
N ILE A 33 8.46 13.09 -8.36
CA ILE A 33 9.30 11.89 -8.19
C ILE A 33 8.63 10.88 -7.25
N MET A 34 8.08 11.33 -6.13
CA MET A 34 7.36 10.45 -5.19
C MET A 34 6.13 9.82 -5.84
N MET A 35 5.38 10.56 -6.65
CA MET A 35 4.24 10.02 -7.41
C MET A 35 4.69 8.95 -8.42
N LEU A 36 5.81 9.16 -9.11
CA LEU A 36 6.35 8.16 -10.04
C LEU A 36 6.80 6.89 -9.31
N VAL A 37 7.54 7.05 -8.20
CA VAL A 37 7.95 5.91 -7.36
C VAL A 37 6.73 5.15 -6.84
N PHE A 38 5.70 5.87 -6.42
CA PHE A 38 4.43 5.26 -6.00
C PHE A 38 3.79 4.44 -7.11
N ILE A 39 3.69 4.98 -8.33
CA ILE A 39 3.12 4.25 -9.47
C ILE A 39 3.94 3.00 -9.77
N PHE A 40 5.27 3.10 -9.86
CA PHE A 40 6.13 1.95 -10.18
C PHE A 40 6.12 0.86 -9.10
N THR A 41 5.95 1.24 -7.84
CA THR A 41 5.90 0.28 -6.73
C THR A 41 4.53 -0.33 -6.57
N VAL A 42 3.44 0.44 -6.71
CA VAL A 42 2.06 -0.05 -6.51
C VAL A 42 1.53 -0.77 -7.75
N TYR A 43 1.91 -0.36 -8.97
CA TYR A 43 1.46 -0.99 -10.20
C TYR A 43 1.68 -2.51 -10.24
N PRO A 44 2.85 -3.09 -9.90
CA PRO A 44 3.01 -4.54 -9.92
C PRO A 44 2.08 -5.26 -8.93
N PHE A 45 1.82 -4.69 -7.73
CA PHE A 45 0.85 -5.27 -6.80
C PHE A 45 -0.58 -5.18 -7.35
N TYR A 46 -0.95 -4.04 -7.94
CA TYR A 46 -2.25 -3.86 -8.57
C TYR A 46 -2.44 -4.83 -9.75
N TYR A 47 -1.41 -5.04 -10.56
CA TYR A 47 -1.41 -5.98 -11.67
C TYR A 47 -1.65 -7.42 -11.18
N VAL A 48 -0.98 -7.84 -10.11
CA VAL A 48 -1.21 -9.17 -9.51
C VAL A 48 -2.65 -9.32 -8.99
N LEU A 49 -3.23 -8.27 -8.39
CA LEU A 49 -4.64 -8.29 -7.97
C LEU A 49 -5.60 -8.41 -9.16
N VAL A 50 -5.35 -7.67 -10.24
CA VAL A 50 -6.17 -7.77 -11.46
C VAL A 50 -6.12 -9.19 -12.03
N MET A 51 -4.94 -9.80 -12.04
CA MET A 51 -4.75 -11.17 -12.52
C MET A 51 -5.38 -12.22 -11.61
N SER A 52 -5.32 -12.04 -10.29
CA SER A 52 -5.88 -13.01 -9.34
C SER A 52 -7.40 -13.08 -9.41
N PHE A 53 -8.06 -11.96 -9.73
CA PHE A 53 -9.50 -11.88 -9.96
C PHE A 53 -9.94 -12.15 -11.40
N ASN A 54 -9.03 -12.50 -12.30
CA ASN A 54 -9.37 -12.84 -13.68
C ASN A 54 -9.42 -14.36 -13.88
N ASP A 55 -10.19 -14.84 -14.86
CA ASP A 55 -10.14 -16.25 -15.27
C ASP A 55 -8.70 -16.75 -15.54
N GLY A 56 -8.36 -17.94 -15.06
CA GLY A 56 -7.02 -18.51 -15.12
C GLY A 56 -6.49 -18.71 -16.54
N TYR A 57 -7.33 -19.08 -17.51
CA TYR A 57 -6.93 -19.23 -18.91
C TYR A 57 -6.60 -17.88 -19.54
N ASP A 58 -7.44 -16.87 -19.27
CA ASP A 58 -7.25 -15.50 -19.75
C ASP A 58 -6.00 -14.85 -19.09
N ALA A 59 -5.72 -15.20 -17.83
CA ALA A 59 -4.50 -14.78 -17.13
C ALA A 59 -3.23 -15.39 -17.77
N MET A 60 -3.27 -16.67 -18.16
CA MET A 60 -2.14 -17.32 -18.84
C MET A 60 -1.92 -16.79 -20.27
N ALA A 61 -3.00 -16.46 -20.99
CA ALA A 61 -2.95 -15.92 -22.34
C ALA A 61 -2.38 -14.48 -22.41
N GLY A 62 -2.44 -13.75 -21.29
CA GLY A 62 -1.94 -12.38 -21.18
C GLY A 62 -2.86 -11.33 -21.83
N GLY A 63 -2.35 -10.11 -21.97
CA GLY A 63 -3.11 -8.98 -22.54
C GLY A 63 -4.14 -8.37 -21.59
N ILE A 64 -3.92 -8.51 -20.28
CA ILE A 64 -4.74 -7.94 -19.21
C ILE A 64 -3.81 -7.03 -18.41
N TYR A 65 -4.10 -5.73 -18.31
CA TYR A 65 -3.14 -4.77 -17.75
C TYR A 65 -3.72 -3.91 -16.63
N LEU A 66 -4.91 -3.33 -16.84
CA LEU A 66 -5.51 -2.39 -15.90
C LEU A 66 -6.81 -2.89 -15.26
N TRP A 67 -7.51 -3.84 -15.90
CA TRP A 67 -8.79 -4.33 -15.39
C TRP A 67 -9.02 -5.79 -15.81
N PRO A 68 -9.63 -6.63 -14.97
CA PRO A 68 -9.92 -8.02 -15.34
C PRO A 68 -10.90 -8.06 -16.52
N ARG A 69 -10.66 -8.95 -17.48
CA ARG A 69 -11.59 -9.17 -18.61
C ARG A 69 -12.83 -9.92 -18.16
N LYS A 70 -12.64 -10.94 -17.32
CA LYS A 70 -13.70 -11.74 -16.71
C LYS A 70 -13.39 -11.87 -15.24
N PHE A 71 -14.21 -11.21 -14.43
CA PHE A 71 -14.08 -11.30 -12.98
C PHE A 71 -14.48 -12.70 -12.51
N SER A 72 -13.56 -13.41 -11.85
CA SER A 72 -13.76 -14.77 -11.36
C SER A 72 -13.11 -14.95 -9.99
N PHE A 73 -13.74 -15.77 -9.15
CA PHE A 73 -13.19 -16.26 -7.87
C PHE A 73 -12.74 -17.72 -7.94
N GLU A 74 -12.82 -18.34 -9.12
CA GLU A 74 -12.52 -19.76 -9.30
C GLU A 74 -11.08 -20.10 -8.92
N ASN A 75 -10.12 -19.24 -9.29
CA ASN A 75 -8.71 -19.38 -8.89
C ASN A 75 -8.53 -19.49 -7.37
N TYR A 76 -9.30 -18.72 -6.59
CA TYR A 76 -9.24 -18.78 -5.13
C TYR A 76 -9.87 -20.05 -4.59
N SER A 77 -10.99 -20.48 -5.18
CA SER A 77 -11.64 -21.75 -4.81
C SER A 77 -10.72 -22.94 -5.06
N GLU A 78 -10.08 -23.00 -6.24
CA GLU A 78 -9.09 -24.03 -6.57
C GLU A 78 -7.90 -24.01 -5.61
N PHE A 79 -7.34 -22.83 -5.34
CA PHE A 79 -6.22 -22.67 -4.41
C PHE A 79 -6.55 -23.13 -2.98
N LEU A 80 -7.73 -22.74 -2.47
CA LEU A 80 -8.14 -23.04 -1.10
C LEU A 80 -8.64 -24.48 -0.90
N THR A 81 -8.93 -25.21 -1.97
CA THR A 81 -9.35 -26.62 -1.90
C THR A 81 -8.20 -27.61 -2.11
N ASP A 82 -7.06 -27.16 -2.65
CA ASP A 82 -5.88 -28.01 -2.83
C ASP A 82 -5.15 -28.24 -1.49
N GLN A 83 -5.13 -29.50 -1.06
CA GLN A 83 -4.45 -29.94 0.16
C GLN A 83 -2.96 -29.57 0.19
N LYS A 84 -2.28 -29.52 -0.96
CA LYS A 84 -0.86 -29.14 -1.04
C LYS A 84 -0.65 -27.70 -0.63
N TRP A 85 -1.48 -26.79 -1.13
CA TRP A 85 -1.41 -25.37 -0.80
C TRP A 85 -1.70 -25.13 0.69
N ILE A 86 -2.75 -25.74 1.22
CA ILE A 86 -3.09 -25.64 2.65
C ILE A 86 -1.93 -26.14 3.53
N THR A 87 -1.37 -27.31 3.20
CA THR A 87 -0.25 -27.91 3.95
C THR A 87 1.00 -27.03 3.87
N ALA A 88 1.30 -26.46 2.70
CA ALA A 88 2.44 -25.56 2.53
C ALA A 88 2.30 -24.27 3.36
N ILE A 89 1.12 -23.65 3.38
CA ILE A 89 0.82 -22.47 4.21
C ILE A 89 1.00 -22.83 5.68
N PHE A 90 0.43 -23.96 6.12
CA PHE A 90 0.55 -24.42 7.51
C PHE A 90 2.02 -24.59 7.92
N ILE A 91 2.81 -25.34 7.14
CA ILE A 91 4.23 -25.56 7.43
C ILE A 91 5.00 -24.24 7.47
N SER A 92 4.73 -23.32 6.53
CA SER A 92 5.38 -22.00 6.49
C SER A 92 5.10 -21.20 7.76
N VAL A 93 3.83 -21.08 8.16
CA VAL A 93 3.43 -20.33 9.37
C VAL A 93 3.99 -21.00 10.62
N SER A 94 3.88 -22.33 10.74
CA SER A 94 4.45 -23.06 11.88
C SER A 94 5.96 -22.84 11.99
N ARG A 95 6.70 -22.85 10.88
CA ARG A 95 8.15 -22.61 10.86
C ARG A 95 8.49 -21.18 11.29
N THR A 96 7.73 -20.18 10.84
CA THR A 96 7.94 -18.79 11.28
C THR A 96 7.69 -18.62 12.78
N LEU A 97 6.63 -19.22 13.32
CA LEU A 97 6.28 -19.10 14.73
C LEU A 97 7.25 -19.85 15.65
N VAL A 98 7.70 -21.03 15.25
CA VAL A 98 8.65 -21.84 16.05
C VAL A 98 10.09 -21.34 15.90
N GLY A 99 10.43 -20.75 14.75
CA GLY A 99 11.78 -20.27 14.45
C GLY A 99 12.08 -18.83 14.87
N THR A 100 11.10 -18.10 15.40
CA THR A 100 11.28 -16.78 16.05
C THR A 100 11.50 -16.97 17.53
#